data_AF-A0A8T7GX71-F1
#
_entry.id   AF-A0A8T7GX71-F1
#
_cell.length_a   1.000
_cell.length_b   1.000
_cell.length_c   1.000
_cell.angle_alpha   90.00
_cell.angle_beta   90.00
_cell.angle_gamma   90.00
#
_symmetry.space_group_name_H-M   'P 1'
#
loop_
_entity.id
_entity.type
_entity.pdbx_description
1 polymer ?
#
loop_
_entity_poly.entity_id
_entity_poly.type
_entity_poly.pdbx_seq_one_letter_code
_entity_poly.pdbx_strand_id
1 'polypeptide(L)'
;MSTSEKFKRMNAMRERIRRYNVYRWADDFMDRLRDVKREQQKLRARVITPEVATRIVSDFARSSSRLLLLDYDGTLVPLAESPDRASPDPELLSLLARLSAIENTEVVIISGRDRESLDRWFGDIDINLVAEHGAWIKMRGKSWEPIEPLRKEWKKEIRRILEVYVDRTPGSFIEEKEYSIAWHYRKVQAELGEVRAKELKDILLSLVASHKLEVLEGDKVIEIRIAGIGKGKAALKFLRMRSWSFILAAGDDWTDEEMFAVLPPEAYT
;
A
#
# COMPACT_ATOMS: atom_id res chain seq x y z
N MET A 1 -34.53 -10.89 -41.28
CA MET A 1 -34.52 -11.61 -39.98
C MET A 1 -35.66 -12.63 -39.99
N SER A 2 -35.37 -13.92 -39.89
CA SER A 2 -36.39 -14.97 -40.04
C SER A 2 -37.29 -15.08 -38.81
N THR A 3 -38.49 -15.61 -38.97
CA THR A 3 -39.45 -15.85 -37.87
C THR A 3 -38.90 -16.81 -36.81
N SER A 4 -38.12 -17.82 -37.22
CA SER A 4 -37.44 -18.75 -36.32
C SER A 4 -36.38 -18.05 -35.46
N GLU A 5 -35.63 -17.13 -36.06
CA GLU A 5 -34.62 -16.34 -35.36
C GLU A 5 -35.24 -15.35 -34.35
N LYS A 6 -36.37 -14.73 -34.71
CA LYS A 6 -37.18 -13.91 -33.80
C LYS A 6 -37.67 -14.71 -32.59
N PHE A 7 -38.15 -15.93 -32.82
CA PHE A 7 -38.67 -16.80 -31.77
C PHE A 7 -37.59 -17.24 -30.78
N LYS A 8 -36.41 -17.65 -31.29
CA LYS A 8 -35.25 -17.99 -30.45
C LYS A 8 -34.80 -16.81 -29.58
N ARG A 9 -34.69 -15.60 -30.15
CA ARG A 9 -34.31 -14.39 -29.40
C ARG A 9 -35.34 -14.01 -28.34
N MET A 10 -36.64 -14.07 -28.67
CA MET A 10 -37.71 -13.79 -27.70
C MET A 10 -37.72 -14.79 -26.53
N ASN A 11 -37.52 -16.09 -26.79
CA ASN A 11 -37.47 -17.09 -25.72
C ASN A 11 -36.26 -16.88 -24.80
N ALA A 12 -35.09 -16.59 -25.36
CA ALA A 12 -33.90 -16.28 -24.55
C ALA A 12 -34.11 -15.03 -23.67
N MET A 13 -34.78 -14.00 -24.20
CA MET A 13 -35.10 -12.78 -23.45
C MET A 13 -36.13 -13.03 -22.34
N ARG A 14 -37.19 -13.79 -22.63
CA ARG A 14 -38.20 -14.20 -21.63
C ARG A 14 -37.61 -15.04 -20.51
N GLU A 15 -36.74 -15.98 -20.84
CA GLU A 15 -36.03 -16.80 -19.84
C GLU A 15 -35.08 -15.95 -18.99
N ARG A 16 -34.41 -14.95 -19.58
CA ARG A 16 -33.59 -14.00 -18.83
C ARG A 16 -34.43 -13.17 -17.84
N ILE A 17 -35.57 -12.64 -18.28
CA ILE A 17 -36.48 -11.84 -17.43
C ILE A 17 -37.11 -12.72 -16.34
N ARG A 18 -37.45 -13.98 -16.64
CA ARG A 18 -37.91 -14.95 -15.62
C ARG A 18 -36.86 -15.22 -14.55
N ARG A 19 -35.60 -15.38 -14.96
CA ARG A 19 -34.48 -15.64 -14.03
C ARG A 19 -34.03 -14.40 -13.27
N TYR A 20 -34.19 -13.21 -13.83
CA TYR A 20 -33.77 -11.93 -13.26
C TYR A 20 -34.94 -10.95 -13.27
N ASN A 21 -35.92 -11.24 -12.42
CA ASN A 21 -37.11 -10.42 -12.24
C ASN A 21 -36.84 -9.31 -11.21
N VAL A 22 -37.83 -8.42 -11.03
CA VAL A 22 -37.73 -7.29 -10.10
C VAL A 22 -37.44 -7.71 -8.66
N TYR A 23 -37.93 -8.87 -8.23
CA TYR A 23 -37.68 -9.41 -6.89
C TYR A 23 -36.22 -9.82 -6.72
N ARG A 24 -35.65 -10.55 -7.67
CA ARG A 24 -34.23 -10.94 -7.64
C ARG A 24 -33.31 -9.72 -7.69
N TRP A 25 -33.65 -8.72 -8.49
CA TRP A 25 -32.89 -7.46 -8.51
C TRP A 25 -32.98 -6.73 -7.17
N ALA A 26 -34.17 -6.68 -6.55
CA ALA A 26 -34.35 -6.05 -5.24
C ALA A 26 -33.60 -6.78 -4.13
N ASP A 27 -33.60 -8.12 -4.14
CA ASP A 27 -32.83 -8.93 -3.21
C ASP A 27 -31.32 -8.68 -3.37
N ASP A 28 -30.80 -8.75 -4.61
CA ASP A 28 -29.38 -8.47 -4.89
C ASP A 28 -28.98 -7.04 -4.47
N PHE A 29 -29.88 -6.06 -4.66
CA PHE A 29 -29.65 -4.68 -4.25
C PHE A 29 -29.61 -4.55 -2.72
N MET A 30 -30.55 -5.19 -2.02
CA MET A 30 -30.61 -5.17 -0.56
C MET A 30 -29.44 -5.93 0.09
N ASP A 31 -28.99 -7.02 -0.53
CA ASP A 31 -27.82 -7.78 -0.09
C ASP A 31 -26.54 -6.95 -0.29
N ARG A 32 -26.36 -6.30 -1.45
CA ARG A 32 -25.25 -5.36 -1.66
C ARG A 32 -25.25 -4.20 -0.66
N LEU A 33 -26.42 -3.64 -0.35
CA LEU A 33 -26.54 -2.59 0.67
C LEU A 33 -26.14 -3.11 2.06
N ARG A 34 -26.50 -4.35 2.41
CA ARG A 34 -26.08 -4.99 3.67
C ARG A 34 -24.57 -5.26 3.70
N ASP A 35 -23.98 -5.67 2.59
CA ASP A 35 -22.54 -5.89 2.48
C ASP A 35 -21.76 -4.58 2.62
N VAL A 36 -22.19 -3.51 1.94
CA VAL A 36 -21.61 -2.17 2.12
C VAL A 36 -21.71 -1.71 3.58
N LYS A 37 -22.84 -1.96 4.25
CA LYS A 37 -23.03 -1.60 5.67
C LYS A 37 -22.11 -2.40 6.61
N ARG A 38 -21.85 -3.68 6.30
CA ARG A 38 -20.89 -4.52 7.05
C ARG A 38 -19.46 -4.02 6.85
N GLU A 39 -19.08 -3.66 5.63
CA GLU A 39 -17.77 -3.05 5.34
C GLU A 39 -17.62 -1.71 6.05
N GLN A 40 -18.63 -0.84 6.02
CA GLN A 40 -18.64 0.41 6.77
C GLN A 40 -18.52 0.21 8.29
N GLN A 41 -19.07 -0.87 8.84
CA GLN A 41 -18.92 -1.19 10.26
C GLN A 41 -17.50 -1.65 10.63
N LYS A 42 -16.80 -2.34 9.71
CA LYS A 42 -15.38 -2.66 9.87
C LYS A 42 -14.52 -1.40 9.80
N LEU A 43 -14.90 -0.45 8.94
CA LEU A 43 -14.24 0.85 8.75
C LEU A 43 -14.58 1.89 9.83
N ARG A 44 -15.39 1.56 10.85
CA ARG A 44 -15.59 2.47 11.98
C ARG A 44 -14.30 2.54 12.78
N ALA A 45 -13.56 3.62 12.58
CA ALA A 45 -12.37 3.97 13.35
C ALA A 45 -12.64 3.75 14.84
N ARG A 46 -11.90 2.82 15.45
CA ARG A 46 -11.94 2.59 16.88
C ARG A 46 -11.24 3.77 17.53
N VAL A 47 -12.01 4.68 18.11
CA VAL A 47 -11.44 5.83 18.82
C VAL A 47 -10.63 5.33 20.01
N ILE A 48 -9.39 5.83 20.13
CA ILE A 48 -8.57 5.60 21.33
C ILE A 48 -9.22 6.37 22.48
N THR A 49 -9.95 5.65 23.33
CA THR A 49 -10.52 6.23 24.55
C THR A 49 -9.42 6.40 25.61
N PRO A 50 -9.62 7.23 26.65
CA PRO A 50 -8.67 7.38 27.75
C PRO A 50 -8.30 6.05 28.42
N GLU A 51 -9.23 5.11 28.51
CA GLU A 51 -9.00 3.77 29.06
C GLU A 51 -8.08 2.94 28.15
N VAL A 52 -8.29 3.00 26.83
CA VAL A 52 -7.43 2.33 25.85
C VAL A 52 -6.02 2.92 25.88
N ALA A 53 -5.90 4.25 25.91
CA ALA A 53 -4.61 4.93 26.01
C ALA A 53 -3.86 4.52 27.29
N THR A 54 -4.55 4.51 28.43
CA THR A 54 -3.97 4.09 29.72
C THR A 54 -3.49 2.64 29.66
N ARG A 55 -4.26 1.75 29.02
CA ARG A 55 -3.87 0.36 28.83
C ARG A 55 -2.63 0.24 27.94
N ILE A 56 -2.58 0.93 26.81
CA ILE A 56 -1.41 0.93 25.92
C ILE A 56 -0.15 1.37 26.68
N VAL A 57 -0.24 2.46 27.45
CA VAL A 57 0.89 2.96 28.26
C VAL A 57 1.30 1.95 29.33
N SER A 58 0.35 1.32 30.01
CA SER A 58 0.61 0.29 31.03
C SER A 58 1.27 -0.96 30.45
N ASP A 59 0.81 -1.43 29.29
CA ASP A 59 1.39 -2.57 28.59
C ASP A 59 2.79 -2.24 28.09
N PHE A 60 2.96 -1.06 27.49
CA PHE A 60 4.26 -0.56 27.09
C PHE A 60 5.22 -0.52 28.27
N ALA A 61 4.82 0.02 29.43
CA ALA A 61 5.70 0.11 30.60
C ALA A 61 6.11 -1.25 31.17
N ARG A 62 5.21 -2.25 31.13
CA ARG A 62 5.46 -3.59 31.69
C ARG A 62 6.25 -4.54 30.78
N SER A 63 6.29 -4.26 29.48
CA SER A 63 6.95 -5.13 28.51
C SER A 63 8.48 -5.12 28.61
N SER A 64 9.12 -6.24 28.31
CA SER A 64 10.58 -6.38 28.33
C SER A 64 11.24 -6.04 26.99
N SER A 65 10.45 -6.00 25.91
CA SER A 65 10.89 -5.71 24.54
C SER A 65 9.75 -5.05 23.76
N ARG A 66 10.03 -3.92 23.11
CA ARG A 66 9.02 -3.08 22.46
C ARG A 66 9.41 -2.78 21.02
N LEU A 67 8.46 -2.91 20.11
CA LEU A 67 8.60 -2.52 18.71
C LEU A 67 7.53 -1.49 18.37
N LEU A 68 7.96 -0.32 17.92
CA LEU A 68 7.10 0.75 17.42
C LEU A 68 7.32 0.87 15.91
N LEU A 69 6.27 0.64 15.13
CA LEU A 69 6.27 0.73 13.66
C LEU A 69 5.39 1.90 13.25
N LEU A 70 6.01 3.03 12.91
CA LEU A 70 5.29 4.28 12.73
C LEU A 70 5.41 4.71 11.27
N ASP A 71 4.29 4.86 10.60
CA ASP A 71 4.25 5.67 9.39
C ASP A 71 4.53 7.14 9.71
N TYR A 72 4.89 7.92 8.69
CA TYR A 72 5.28 9.31 8.85
C TYR A 72 4.21 10.30 8.38
N ASP A 73 3.92 10.29 7.09
CA ASP A 73 3.08 11.30 6.43
C ASP A 73 1.61 11.00 6.69
N GLY A 74 0.89 11.90 7.36
CA GLY A 74 -0.51 11.68 7.77
C GLY A 74 -0.65 10.99 9.13
N THR A 75 0.44 10.38 9.63
CA THR A 75 0.48 9.70 10.93
C THR A 75 1.17 10.54 12.01
N LEU A 76 2.46 10.86 11.84
CA LEU A 76 3.25 11.63 12.80
C LEU A 76 3.24 13.13 12.49
N VAL A 77 3.10 13.48 11.22
CA VAL A 77 3.01 14.86 10.73
C VAL A 77 1.81 14.96 9.79
N PRO A 78 1.01 16.03 9.82
CA PRO A 78 -0.11 16.19 8.89
C PRO A 78 0.34 16.14 7.42
N LEU A 79 -0.53 15.61 6.55
CA LEU A 79 -0.29 15.64 5.10
C LEU A 79 -0.09 17.08 4.62
N ALA A 80 1.04 17.34 3.96
CA ALA A 80 1.39 18.65 3.43
C ALA A 80 1.42 18.64 1.90
N GLU A 81 0.97 19.72 1.27
CA GLU A 81 0.96 19.87 -0.19
C GLU A 81 2.37 19.89 -0.83
N SER A 82 3.41 20.13 -0.03
CA SER A 82 4.80 20.19 -0.49
C SER A 82 5.72 19.40 0.46
N PRO A 83 6.68 18.62 -0.05
CA PRO A 83 7.59 17.80 0.75
C PRO A 83 8.34 18.56 1.85
N ASP A 84 8.72 19.82 1.61
CA ASP A 84 9.47 20.65 2.57
C ASP A 84 8.64 21.12 3.77
N ARG A 85 7.31 21.14 3.65
CA ARG A 85 6.39 21.53 4.74
C ARG A 85 6.05 20.38 5.67
N ALA A 86 6.44 19.17 5.33
CA ALA A 86 6.23 17.98 6.12
C ALA A 86 7.46 17.63 6.97
N SER A 87 8.38 18.57 7.23
CA SER A 87 9.53 18.30 8.11
C SER A 87 9.09 18.08 9.56
N PRO A 88 9.75 17.19 10.32
CA PRO A 88 9.39 16.97 11.71
C PRO A 88 9.76 18.20 12.55
N ASP A 89 8.90 18.55 13.51
CA ASP A 89 9.20 19.60 14.45
C ASP A 89 10.20 19.11 15.55
N PRO A 90 10.83 20.04 16.30
CA PRO A 90 11.76 19.67 17.36
C PRO A 90 11.14 18.83 18.48
N GLU A 91 9.83 18.95 18.71
CA GLU A 91 9.13 18.21 19.75
C GLU A 91 9.01 16.73 19.37
N LEU A 92 8.62 16.44 18.12
CA LEU A 92 8.57 15.10 17.56
C LEU A 92 9.95 14.45 17.54
N LEU A 93 11.00 15.17 17.12
CA LEU A 93 12.37 14.66 17.14
C LEU A 93 12.82 14.31 18.57
N SER A 94 12.53 15.18 19.54
CA SER A 94 12.84 14.92 20.95
C SER A 94 12.05 13.72 21.49
N LEU A 95 10.78 13.58 21.12
CA LEU A 95 9.93 12.46 21.51
C LEU A 95 10.49 11.13 20.98
N LEU A 96 10.80 11.05 19.68
CA LEU A 96 11.35 9.85 19.06
C LEU A 96 12.71 9.48 19.65
N ALA A 97 13.58 10.46 19.90
CA ALA A 97 14.87 10.23 20.56
C ALA A 97 14.72 9.72 21.99
N ARG A 98 13.75 10.25 22.76
CA ARG A 98 13.45 9.76 24.10
C ARG A 98 12.89 8.34 24.10
N LEU A 99 12.02 8.02 23.14
CA LEU A 99 11.47 6.67 22.99
C LEU A 99 12.56 5.66 22.61
N SER A 100 13.47 6.02 21.69
CA SER A 100 14.53 5.12 21.24
C SER A 100 15.65 4.92 22.25
N ALA A 101 15.77 5.82 23.23
CA ALA A 101 16.67 5.71 24.38
C ALA A 101 16.16 4.75 25.47
N ILE A 102 14.87 4.37 25.44
CA ILE A 102 14.33 3.38 26.39
C ILE A 102 14.93 2.01 26.07
N GLU A 103 15.49 1.34 27.08
CA GLU A 103 16.10 0.03 26.91
C GLU A 103 15.12 -0.97 26.27
N ASN A 104 15.63 -1.78 25.35
CA ASN A 104 14.87 -2.77 24.59
C ASN A 104 13.67 -2.20 23.80
N THR A 105 13.76 -0.95 23.36
CA THR A 105 12.75 -0.31 22.51
C THR A 105 13.31 -0.03 21.12
N GLU A 106 12.72 -0.64 20.10
CA GLU A 106 12.99 -0.30 18.71
C GLU A 106 11.92 0.62 18.17
N VAL A 107 12.35 1.80 17.73
CA VAL A 107 11.52 2.74 16.98
C VAL A 107 11.89 2.60 15.50
N VAL A 108 10.88 2.36 14.68
CA VAL A 108 11.02 2.20 13.24
C VAL A 108 10.08 3.18 12.54
N ILE A 109 10.63 4.10 11.75
CA ILE A 109 9.84 4.93 10.85
C ILE A 109 9.73 4.21 9.51
N ILE A 110 8.51 3.92 9.07
CA ILE A 110 8.21 3.28 7.79
C ILE A 110 7.48 4.25 6.87
N SER A 111 8.21 4.88 5.96
CA SER A 111 7.67 5.93 5.10
C SER A 111 7.80 5.59 3.61
N GLY A 112 6.93 6.23 2.81
CA GLY A 112 7.05 6.27 1.35
C GLY A 112 8.15 7.21 0.82
N ARG A 113 8.74 8.04 1.69
CA ARG A 113 9.76 9.03 1.31
C ARG A 113 11.08 8.42 0.91
N ASP A 114 11.86 9.19 0.14
CA ASP A 114 13.22 8.85 -0.25
C ASP A 114 14.21 8.86 0.94
N ARG A 115 15.36 8.22 0.73
CA ARG A 115 16.40 8.07 1.76
C ARG A 115 17.01 9.40 2.14
N GLU A 116 17.21 10.29 1.17
CA GLU A 116 17.85 11.60 1.36
C GLU A 116 17.02 12.49 2.29
N SER A 117 15.70 12.47 2.15
CA SER A 117 14.76 13.21 3.00
C SER A 117 14.76 12.65 4.42
N LEU A 118 14.66 11.33 4.57
CA LEU A 118 14.66 10.69 5.89
C LEU A 118 16.00 10.85 6.62
N ASP A 119 17.12 10.78 5.89
CA ASP A 119 18.45 11.06 6.48
C ASP A 119 18.59 12.50 6.91
N ARG A 120 18.08 13.46 6.12
CA ARG A 120 18.11 14.89 6.49
C ARG A 120 17.34 15.16 7.77
N TRP A 121 16.24 14.46 7.99
CA TRP A 121 15.32 14.71 9.10
C TRP A 121 15.64 13.92 10.36
N PHE A 122 16.06 12.67 10.21
CA PHE A 122 16.25 11.74 11.31
C PHE A 122 17.68 11.22 11.44
N GLY A 123 18.62 11.72 10.63
CA GLY A 123 20.01 11.26 10.63
C GLY A 123 20.73 11.44 11.96
N ASP A 124 20.29 12.40 12.77
CA ASP A 124 20.88 12.73 14.08
C ASP A 124 20.24 11.95 15.25
N ILE A 125 19.19 11.16 15.00
CA ILE A 125 18.51 10.37 16.03
C ILE A 125 18.71 8.87 15.83
N ASP A 126 18.86 8.17 16.95
CA ASP A 126 19.23 6.76 16.97
C ASP A 126 18.00 5.84 16.81
N ILE A 127 17.44 5.82 15.60
CA ILE A 127 16.25 5.02 15.23
C ILE A 127 16.48 4.22 13.95
N ASN A 128 15.58 3.27 13.69
CA ASN A 128 15.57 2.56 12.41
C ASN A 128 14.69 3.29 11.41
N LEU A 129 15.12 3.34 10.15
CA LEU A 129 14.40 4.00 9.07
C LEU A 129 14.11 3.01 7.95
N VAL A 130 12.95 3.16 7.35
CA VAL A 130 12.54 2.44 6.16
C VAL A 130 12.02 3.45 5.16
N ALA A 131 12.65 3.48 3.99
CA ALA A 131 12.34 4.41 2.91
C ALA A 131 11.63 3.70 1.76
N GLU A 132 10.99 4.50 0.90
CA GLU A 132 10.37 4.07 -0.35
C GLU A 132 9.41 2.89 -0.16
N HIS A 133 8.53 2.98 0.85
CA HIS A 133 7.52 1.96 1.18
C HIS A 133 8.10 0.57 1.49
N GLY A 134 9.30 0.48 2.09
CA GLY A 134 9.87 -0.82 2.47
C GLY A 134 11.00 -1.31 1.60
N ALA A 135 11.48 -0.49 0.67
CA ALA A 135 12.48 -0.90 -0.30
C ALA A 135 13.91 -0.81 0.26
N TRP A 136 14.14 0.20 1.10
CA TRP A 136 15.39 0.43 1.79
C TRP A 136 15.20 0.42 3.29
N ILE A 137 16.21 -0.06 4.00
CA ILE A 137 16.24 -0.08 5.46
C ILE A 137 17.58 0.45 5.96
N LYS A 138 17.52 1.32 6.96
CA LYS A 138 18.66 1.79 7.72
C LYS A 138 18.47 1.32 9.14
N MET A 139 19.26 0.34 9.55
CA MET A 139 19.32 -0.04 10.95
C MET A 139 20.02 1.06 11.75
N ARG A 140 19.64 1.20 13.01
CA ARG A 140 20.30 2.04 14.01
C ARG A 140 21.84 1.97 13.88
N GLY A 141 22.47 3.13 13.68
CA GLY A 141 23.93 3.26 13.54
C GLY A 141 24.55 2.63 12.27
N LYS A 142 23.76 2.22 11.28
CA LYS A 142 24.24 1.59 10.03
C LYS A 142 23.92 2.45 8.80
N SER A 143 24.50 2.06 7.66
CA SER A 143 24.16 2.61 6.34
C SER A 143 22.88 1.98 5.79
N TRP A 144 22.25 2.67 4.83
CA TRP A 144 21.14 2.11 4.07
C TRP A 144 21.52 0.83 3.33
N GLU A 145 20.66 -0.16 3.41
CA GLU A 145 20.74 -1.40 2.64
C GLU A 145 19.39 -1.67 1.96
N PRO A 146 19.37 -2.25 0.75
CA PRO A 146 18.11 -2.65 0.14
C PRO A 146 17.54 -3.87 0.88
N ILE A 147 16.22 -3.92 1.10
CA ILE A 147 15.58 -5.03 1.84
C ILE A 147 15.76 -6.38 1.11
N GLU A 148 15.77 -6.33 -0.23
CA GLU A 148 16.16 -7.42 -1.10
C GLU A 148 17.13 -6.90 -2.17
N PRO A 149 18.05 -7.75 -2.68
CA PRO A 149 18.93 -7.38 -3.78
C PRO A 149 18.14 -6.88 -4.99
N LEU A 150 18.38 -5.61 -5.35
CA LEU A 150 17.81 -4.94 -6.52
C LEU A 150 18.37 -5.54 -7.81
N ARG A 151 17.72 -6.57 -8.34
CA ARG A 151 17.89 -6.97 -9.73
C ARG A 151 17.09 -6.00 -10.59
N LYS A 152 17.73 -5.02 -11.22
CA LYS A 152 17.05 -3.99 -12.05
C LYS A 152 16.89 -4.43 -13.51
N GLU A 153 17.39 -5.61 -13.88
CA GLU A 153 17.41 -6.10 -15.26
C GLU A 153 16.01 -6.20 -15.87
N TRP A 154 15.01 -6.56 -15.05
CA TRP A 154 13.63 -6.68 -15.47
C TRP A 154 13.05 -5.36 -16.01
N LYS A 155 13.50 -4.21 -15.49
CA LYS A 155 12.98 -2.90 -15.92
C LYS A 155 13.28 -2.61 -17.37
N LYS A 156 14.39 -3.12 -17.89
CA LYS A 156 14.75 -2.92 -19.30
C LYS A 156 13.78 -3.64 -20.23
N GLU A 157 13.33 -4.83 -19.84
CA GLU A 157 12.34 -5.60 -20.59
C GLU A 157 10.96 -4.95 -20.50
N ILE A 158 10.51 -4.60 -19.29
CA ILE A 158 9.22 -3.93 -19.08
C ILE A 158 9.17 -2.57 -19.77
N ARG A 159 10.23 -1.74 -19.65
CA ARG A 159 10.29 -0.43 -20.31
C ARG A 159 10.07 -0.53 -21.81
N ARG A 160 10.72 -1.48 -22.49
CA ARG A 160 10.54 -1.66 -23.95
C ARG A 160 9.09 -1.91 -24.34
N ILE A 161 8.36 -2.66 -23.51
CA ILE A 161 6.94 -2.90 -23.72
C ILE A 161 6.16 -1.61 -23.48
N LEU A 162 6.41 -0.92 -22.38
CA LEU A 162 5.73 0.34 -22.06
C LEU A 162 5.96 1.41 -23.13
N GLU A 163 7.15 1.50 -23.71
CA GLU A 163 7.49 2.45 -24.78
C GLU A 163 6.58 2.25 -26.01
N VAL A 164 6.30 1.00 -26.41
CA VAL A 164 5.35 0.69 -27.48
C VAL A 164 3.94 1.20 -27.17
N TYR A 165 3.53 1.17 -25.90
CA TYR A 165 2.23 1.69 -25.47
C TYR A 165 2.21 3.22 -25.42
N VAL A 166 3.30 3.86 -24.99
CA VAL A 166 3.46 5.33 -25.03
C VAL A 166 3.35 5.84 -26.46
N ASP A 167 4.08 5.25 -27.40
CA ASP A 167 4.08 5.66 -28.81
C ASP A 167 2.70 5.54 -29.47
N ARG A 168 1.89 4.58 -29.02
CA ARG A 168 0.55 4.30 -29.57
C ARG A 168 -0.60 4.96 -28.80
N THR A 169 -0.29 5.66 -27.72
CA THR A 169 -1.31 6.19 -26.80
C THR A 169 -0.96 7.63 -26.40
N PRO A 170 -1.30 8.63 -27.24
CA PRO A 170 -1.01 10.02 -26.98
C PRO A 170 -1.54 10.49 -25.62
N GLY A 171 -0.69 11.17 -24.85
CA GLY A 171 -1.00 11.63 -23.50
C GLY A 171 -0.60 10.66 -22.38
N SER A 172 -0.14 9.45 -22.72
CA SER A 172 0.47 8.54 -21.75
C SER A 172 1.97 8.79 -21.58
N PHE A 173 2.55 8.36 -20.47
CA PHE A 173 3.99 8.45 -20.20
C PHE A 173 4.45 7.36 -19.21
N ILE A 174 5.77 7.16 -19.15
CA ILE A 174 6.42 6.23 -18.23
C ILE A 174 7.04 7.02 -17.08
N GLU A 175 6.81 6.54 -15.86
CA GLU A 175 7.53 6.96 -14.66
C GLU A 175 8.37 5.78 -14.16
N GLU A 176 9.67 5.95 -14.01
CA GLU A 176 10.54 4.95 -13.39
C GLU A 176 10.98 5.40 -12.01
N LYS A 177 10.69 4.57 -11.00
CA LYS A 177 11.17 4.71 -9.61
C LYS A 177 12.27 3.69 -9.37
N GLU A 178 12.80 3.54 -8.16
CA GLU A 178 13.90 2.61 -7.91
C GLU A 178 13.48 1.12 -7.91
N TYR A 179 12.23 0.82 -7.52
CA TYR A 179 11.68 -0.54 -7.42
C TYR A 179 10.44 -0.81 -8.28
N SER A 180 9.96 0.23 -8.97
CA SER A 180 8.81 0.14 -9.85
C SER A 180 9.02 0.90 -11.15
N ILE A 181 8.16 0.60 -12.11
CA ILE A 181 7.98 1.35 -13.35
C ILE A 181 6.48 1.41 -13.61
N ALA A 182 5.97 2.61 -13.89
CA ALA A 182 4.56 2.86 -14.04
C ALA A 182 4.25 3.47 -15.40
N TRP A 183 3.14 3.06 -15.99
CA TRP A 183 2.56 3.64 -17.19
C TRP A 183 1.30 4.42 -16.82
N HIS A 184 1.36 5.74 -16.99
CA HIS A 184 0.29 6.66 -16.66
C HIS A 184 -0.54 6.97 -17.89
N TYR A 185 -1.86 6.90 -17.77
CA TYR A 185 -2.78 7.17 -18.88
C TYR A 185 -3.92 8.13 -18.51
N ARG A 186 -3.77 8.87 -17.41
CA ARG A 186 -4.76 9.84 -16.92
C ARG A 186 -5.11 10.94 -17.94
N LYS A 187 -4.15 11.35 -18.78
CA LYS A 187 -4.35 12.38 -19.81
C LYS A 187 -4.76 11.81 -21.17
N VAL A 188 -4.97 10.50 -21.26
CA VAL A 188 -5.43 9.81 -22.48
C VAL A 188 -6.95 9.92 -22.57
N GLN A 189 -7.49 9.94 -23.79
CA GLN A 189 -8.93 9.79 -24.00
C GLN A 189 -9.46 8.54 -23.27
N ALA A 190 -10.54 8.69 -22.51
CA ALA A 190 -11.01 7.67 -21.56
C ALA A 190 -11.19 6.28 -22.18
N GLU A 191 -11.91 6.13 -23.29
CA GLU A 191 -12.13 4.80 -23.88
C GLU A 191 -10.84 4.16 -24.39
N LEU A 192 -9.97 4.96 -25.03
CA LEU A 192 -8.67 4.47 -25.53
C LEU A 192 -7.76 4.06 -24.38
N GLY A 193 -7.71 4.85 -23.31
CA GLY A 193 -6.91 4.58 -22.12
C GLY A 193 -7.30 3.26 -21.45
N GLU A 194 -8.61 3.01 -21.26
CA GLU A 194 -9.10 1.76 -20.67
C GLU A 194 -8.79 0.53 -21.53
N VAL A 195 -8.98 0.63 -22.85
CA VAL A 195 -8.66 -0.47 -23.77
C VAL A 195 -7.15 -0.78 -23.72
N ARG A 196 -6.30 0.24 -23.79
CA ARG A 196 -4.84 0.08 -23.76
C ARG A 196 -4.33 -0.43 -22.42
N ALA A 197 -4.91 0.05 -21.31
CA ALA A 197 -4.59 -0.42 -19.98
C ALA A 197 -4.87 -1.93 -19.85
N LYS A 198 -6.06 -2.37 -20.29
CA LYS A 198 -6.42 -3.79 -20.24
C LYS A 198 -5.50 -4.67 -21.09
N GLU A 199 -5.21 -4.26 -22.33
CA GLU A 199 -4.26 -4.96 -23.21
C GLU A 199 -2.87 -5.05 -22.58
N LEU A 200 -2.37 -3.93 -22.03
CA LEU A 200 -1.06 -3.87 -21.40
C LEU A 200 -0.99 -4.81 -20.19
N LYS A 201 -2.01 -4.77 -19.34
CA LYS A 201 -2.11 -5.63 -18.15
C LYS A 201 -2.05 -7.11 -18.52
N ASP A 202 -2.81 -7.54 -19.53
CA ASP A 202 -2.82 -8.94 -19.97
C ASP A 202 -1.43 -9.40 -20.46
N ILE A 203 -0.70 -8.54 -21.18
CA ILE A 203 0.68 -8.81 -21.62
C ILE A 203 1.61 -8.89 -20.40
N LEU A 204 1.55 -7.91 -19.49
CA LEU A 204 2.43 -7.85 -18.33
C LEU A 204 2.22 -9.03 -17.39
N LEU A 205 0.97 -9.45 -17.15
CA LEU A 205 0.66 -10.61 -16.31
C LEU A 205 1.34 -11.90 -16.79
N SER A 206 1.50 -12.07 -18.10
CA SER A 206 2.22 -13.21 -18.68
C SER A 206 3.74 -13.17 -18.45
N LEU A 207 4.32 -11.97 -18.32
CA LEU A 207 5.76 -11.75 -18.17
C LEU A 207 6.21 -11.73 -16.71
N VAL A 208 5.38 -11.18 -15.82
CA VAL A 208 5.71 -11.10 -14.40
C VAL A 208 5.63 -12.46 -13.70
N ALA A 209 4.92 -13.46 -14.26
CA ALA A 209 4.83 -14.78 -13.65
C ALA A 209 6.20 -15.50 -13.47
N SER A 210 7.21 -15.11 -14.26
CA SER A 210 8.57 -15.67 -14.20
C SER A 210 9.55 -14.85 -13.35
N HIS A 211 9.16 -13.62 -12.98
CA HIS A 211 9.98 -12.71 -12.19
C HIS A 211 9.29 -12.47 -10.84
N LYS A 212 10.02 -12.12 -9.78
CA LYS A 212 9.38 -11.71 -8.51
C LYS A 212 8.78 -10.30 -8.68
N LEU A 213 7.82 -10.14 -9.58
CA LEU A 213 7.18 -8.87 -9.92
C LEU A 213 5.67 -9.00 -9.76
N GLU A 214 5.03 -7.87 -9.50
CA GLU A 214 3.58 -7.75 -9.45
C GLU A 214 3.12 -6.57 -10.30
N VAL A 215 1.92 -6.71 -10.88
CA VAL A 215 1.26 -5.66 -11.66
C VAL A 215 0.11 -5.12 -10.83
N LEU A 216 0.17 -3.84 -10.52
CA LEU A 216 -0.84 -3.09 -9.80
C LEU A 216 -1.60 -2.17 -10.75
N GLU A 217 -2.92 -2.15 -10.60
CA GLU A 217 -3.81 -1.25 -11.32
C GLU A 217 -4.28 -0.17 -10.34
N GLY A 218 -3.82 1.06 -10.57
CA GLY A 218 -4.21 2.23 -9.78
C GLY A 218 -5.15 3.14 -10.57
N ASP A 219 -5.44 4.32 -10.01
CA ASP A 219 -6.29 5.31 -10.68
C ASP A 219 -5.61 5.92 -11.92
N LYS A 220 -5.94 5.35 -13.08
CA LYS A 220 -5.38 5.70 -14.40
C LYS A 220 -3.87 5.47 -14.52
N VAL A 221 -3.38 4.41 -13.87
CA VAL A 221 -1.97 3.99 -13.90
C VAL A 221 -1.87 2.46 -13.81
N ILE A 222 -0.92 1.88 -14.57
CA ILE A 222 -0.48 0.50 -14.38
C ILE A 222 0.95 0.53 -13.86
N GLU A 223 1.16 0.04 -12.65
CA GLU A 223 2.48 -0.01 -12.00
C GLU A 223 2.99 -1.46 -11.95
N ILE A 224 4.25 -1.66 -12.33
CA ILE A 224 4.96 -2.91 -12.18
C ILE A 224 6.02 -2.70 -11.11
N ARG A 225 5.97 -3.50 -10.03
CA ARG A 225 6.94 -3.41 -8.93
C ARG A 225 7.48 -4.77 -8.54
N ILE A 226 8.59 -4.79 -7.80
CA ILE A 226 9.12 -6.04 -7.22
C ILE A 226 8.13 -6.57 -6.18
N ALA A 227 7.70 -7.81 -6.38
CA ALA A 227 6.72 -8.48 -5.54
C ALA A 227 7.21 -8.57 -4.09
N GLY A 228 6.29 -8.25 -3.18
CA GLY A 228 6.53 -8.27 -1.76
C GLY A 228 7.42 -7.15 -1.23
N ILE A 229 7.85 -6.15 -2.01
CA ILE A 229 8.41 -4.93 -1.43
C ILE A 229 7.24 -4.03 -1.01
N GLY A 230 7.16 -3.75 0.29
CA GLY A 230 6.02 -3.06 0.89
C GLY A 230 6.25 -2.85 2.39
N LYS A 231 5.44 -1.99 3.01
CA LYS A 231 5.51 -1.68 4.45
C LYS A 231 5.35 -2.97 5.30
N GLY A 232 4.52 -3.90 4.84
CA GLY A 232 4.36 -5.23 5.44
C GLY A 232 5.64 -6.06 5.50
N LYS A 233 6.44 -6.08 4.44
CA LYS A 233 7.71 -6.84 4.46
C LYS A 233 8.76 -6.17 5.33
N ALA A 234 8.80 -4.84 5.32
CA ALA A 234 9.66 -4.09 6.23
C ALA A 234 9.30 -4.42 7.69
N ALA A 235 8.01 -4.35 8.05
CA ALA A 235 7.52 -4.74 9.37
C ALA A 235 7.91 -6.19 9.74
N LEU A 236 7.72 -7.15 8.81
CA LEU A 236 8.13 -8.54 9.01
C LEU A 236 9.63 -8.71 9.30
N LYS A 237 10.50 -7.90 8.68
CA LYS A 237 11.95 -7.94 8.94
C LYS A 237 12.23 -7.62 10.41
N PHE A 238 11.60 -6.60 10.97
CA PHE A 238 11.75 -6.23 12.40
C PHE A 238 11.07 -7.23 13.34
N LEU A 239 9.88 -7.73 12.99
CA LEU A 239 9.18 -8.75 13.77
C LEU A 239 10.00 -10.04 13.91
N ARG A 240 10.81 -10.39 12.91
CA ARG A 240 11.65 -11.61 12.91
C ARG A 240 12.99 -11.45 13.63
N MET A 241 13.40 -10.24 14.00
CA MET A 241 14.68 -10.02 14.69
C MET A 241 14.72 -10.67 16.07
N ARG A 242 13.60 -10.60 16.80
CA ARG A 242 13.41 -11.22 18.11
C ARG A 242 11.93 -11.26 18.47
N SER A 243 11.59 -11.94 19.56
CA SER A 243 10.25 -11.88 20.14
C SER A 243 10.01 -10.54 20.85
N TRP A 244 8.89 -9.91 20.50
CA TRP A 244 8.45 -8.64 21.06
C TRP A 244 7.32 -8.89 22.06
N SER A 245 7.40 -8.27 23.24
CA SER A 245 6.34 -8.32 24.26
C SER A 245 5.38 -7.14 24.16
N PHE A 246 5.71 -6.13 23.35
CA PHE A 246 4.82 -5.05 22.98
C PHE A 246 5.08 -4.67 21.52
N ILE A 247 4.02 -4.58 20.73
CA ILE A 247 4.07 -4.11 19.35
C ILE A 247 2.97 -3.06 19.18
N LEU A 248 3.35 -1.89 18.66
CA LEU A 248 2.42 -0.86 18.25
C LEU A 248 2.78 -0.43 16.83
N ALA A 249 1.78 -0.39 15.96
CA ALA A 249 1.88 0.19 14.64
C ALA A 249 0.87 1.32 14.47
N ALA A 250 1.24 2.34 13.70
CA ALA A 250 0.37 3.46 13.38
C ALA A 250 0.57 3.87 11.92
N GLY A 251 -0.52 4.19 11.23
CA GLY A 251 -0.58 4.48 9.79
C GLY A 251 -1.91 5.09 9.39
N ASP A 252 -1.94 5.83 8.27
CA ASP A 252 -3.14 6.54 7.78
C ASP A 252 -3.61 6.08 6.39
N ASP A 253 -2.76 5.40 5.61
CA ASP A 253 -2.98 5.10 4.20
C ASP A 253 -3.19 3.60 3.93
N TRP A 254 -3.70 3.26 2.75
CA TRP A 254 -3.87 1.86 2.29
C TRP A 254 -2.55 1.09 2.29
N THR A 255 -1.41 1.75 2.11
CA THR A 255 -0.10 1.08 2.20
C THR A 255 0.22 0.57 3.61
N ASP A 256 -0.37 1.16 4.65
CA ASP A 256 -0.22 0.74 6.04
C ASP A 256 -1.05 -0.49 6.38
N GLU A 257 -2.11 -0.78 5.63
CA GLU A 257 -2.86 -2.03 5.75
C GLU A 257 -1.96 -3.24 5.47
N GLU A 258 -0.99 -3.12 4.56
CA GLU A 258 0.03 -4.15 4.34
C GLU A 258 0.90 -4.37 5.61
N MET A 259 1.19 -3.30 6.35
CA MET A 259 1.89 -3.36 7.64
C MET A 259 1.03 -4.01 8.71
N PHE A 260 -0.23 -3.61 8.85
CA PHE A 260 -1.13 -4.17 9.86
C PHE A 260 -1.44 -5.65 9.62
N ALA A 261 -1.59 -6.07 8.37
CA ALA A 261 -1.93 -7.44 8.00
C ALA A 261 -0.89 -8.49 8.41
N VAL A 262 0.37 -8.08 8.66
CA VAL A 262 1.45 -8.99 9.07
C VAL A 262 1.69 -9.01 10.58
N LEU A 263 1.02 -8.14 11.34
CA LEU A 263 1.21 -8.05 12.78
C LEU A 263 0.46 -9.18 13.51
N PRO A 264 0.98 -9.63 14.66
CA PRO A 264 0.27 -10.60 15.46
C PRO A 264 -1.00 -9.99 16.09
N PRO A 265 -2.02 -10.80 16.44
CA PRO A 265 -3.30 -10.31 16.97
C PRO A 265 -3.19 -9.48 18.26
N GLU A 266 -2.09 -9.64 19.01
CA GLU A 266 -1.82 -8.91 20.25
C GLU A 266 -1.23 -7.51 20.01
N ALA A 267 -0.89 -7.15 18.76
CA ALA A 267 -0.38 -5.84 18.42
C ALA A 267 -1.45 -4.75 18.51
N TYR A 268 -1.02 -3.55 18.88
CA TYR A 268 -1.83 -2.34 18.78
C TYR A 268 -1.71 -1.76 17.36
N THR A 269 -2.83 -1.53 16.69
CA THR A 269 -2.96 -0.90 15.35
C THR A 269 -4.07 0.13 15.37
#